data_AF-A0A7S0X0N0-F1
#
_entry.id   AF-A0A7S0X0N0-F1
#
_cell.length_a   1.000
_cell.length_b   1.000
_cell.length_c   1.000
_cell.angle_alpha   90.00
_cell.angle_beta   90.00
_cell.angle_gamma   90.00
#
_symmetry.space_group_name_H-M   'P 1'
#
loop_
_entity.id
_entity.type
_entity.pdbx_description
1 polymer ?
#
loop_
_entity_poly.entity_id
_entity_poly.type
_entity_poly.pdbx_seq_one_letter_code
_entity_poly.pdbx_strand_id
1 'polypeptide(L)'
;MSSFDEAKKAACEAKKTVEEGITAAAKGLVKGAAGAADAASTSYAVALSYVDQGDVAIKQACSMYHQVEDALVAGAKAGLSYAAANPYQTYAVVGTATLLGLPITRRLLWRNTFGRLSNPDSVVASSAYKVESLKSRTPDMVLEAQKLEERMVAAQSEYKQSMAKLKATRLELQRLARNLASTEAAAVKVVETLRPLKKVDASLPVRGEAAAQAATLRQTHVRVTKNIWRIANMDI
;
A
#
# COMPACT_ATOMS: atom_id res chain seq x y z
N MET A 1 0.87 16.11 21.66
CA MET A 1 -0.34 15.88 20.85
C MET A 1 -0.03 14.72 19.93
N SER A 2 -0.38 13.52 20.38
CA SER A 2 0.12 12.25 19.84
C SER A 2 -1.04 11.45 19.25
N SER A 3 -0.74 10.79 18.13
CA SER A 3 -1.55 9.89 17.28
C SER A 3 -2.54 8.92 17.97
N PHE A 4 -2.45 8.77 19.29
CA PHE A 4 -3.36 7.98 20.11
C PHE A 4 -4.76 8.60 20.28
N ASP A 5 -4.88 9.93 20.30
CA ASP A 5 -6.20 10.58 20.42
C ASP A 5 -6.98 10.58 19.11
N GLU A 6 -6.29 10.58 17.97
CA GLU A 6 -6.90 10.42 16.63
C GLU A 6 -7.42 8.99 16.42
N ALA A 7 -6.66 7.98 16.86
CA ALA A 7 -7.08 6.59 16.80
C ALA A 7 -8.33 6.32 17.66
N LYS A 8 -8.45 6.99 18.83
CA LYS A 8 -9.64 6.91 19.69
C LYS A 8 -10.86 7.59 19.07
N LYS A 9 -10.68 8.73 18.41
CA LYS A 9 -11.78 9.42 17.69
C LYS A 9 -12.27 8.61 16.49
N ALA A 10 -11.35 8.05 15.69
CA ALA A 10 -11.70 7.23 14.53
C ALA A 10 -12.46 5.94 14.93
N ALA A 11 -12.07 5.31 16.05
CA ALA A 11 -12.79 4.16 16.59
C ALA A 11 -14.18 4.53 17.13
N CYS A 12 -14.37 5.75 17.61
CA CYS A 12 -15.65 6.25 18.13
C CYS A 12 -16.63 6.63 17.01
N GLU A 13 -16.15 7.20 15.91
CA GLU A 13 -16.96 7.48 14.70
C GLU A 13 -17.36 6.20 13.96
N ALA A 14 -16.47 5.20 13.91
CA ALA A 14 -16.78 3.90 13.31
C ALA A 14 -17.88 3.13 14.10
N LYS A 15 -17.96 3.31 15.43
CA LYS A 15 -19.04 2.73 16.23
C LYS A 15 -20.41 3.36 15.93
N LYS A 16 -20.46 4.69 15.80
CA LYS A 16 -21.72 5.41 15.55
C LYS A 16 -22.33 5.08 14.18
N THR A 17 -21.52 4.99 13.13
CA THR A 17 -22.01 4.68 11.78
C THR A 17 -22.53 3.24 11.65
N VAL A 18 -21.93 2.32 12.41
CA VAL A 18 -22.38 0.93 12.49
C VAL A 18 -23.68 0.81 13.30
N GLU A 19 -23.82 1.57 14.40
CA GLU A 19 -25.07 1.64 15.18
C GLU A 19 -26.25 2.25 14.40
N GLU A 20 -26.00 3.26 13.57
CA GLU A 20 -27.01 3.87 12.68
C GLU A 20 -27.44 2.92 11.54
N GLY A 21 -26.50 2.14 11.00
CA GLY A 21 -26.79 1.11 9.99
C GLY A 21 -27.61 -0.06 10.54
N ILE A 22 -27.32 -0.50 11.77
CA ILE A 22 -28.04 -1.58 12.45
C ILE A 22 -29.47 -1.15 12.82
N THR A 23 -29.65 0.11 13.24
CA THR A 23 -30.99 0.64 13.60
C THR A 23 -31.88 0.93 12.39
N ALA A 24 -31.31 1.28 11.23
CA ALA A 24 -32.04 1.41 9.97
C ALA A 24 -32.50 0.04 9.42
N ALA A 25 -31.65 -0.99 9.52
CA ALA A 25 -31.97 -2.36 9.14
C ALA A 25 -33.03 -2.99 10.07
N ALA A 26 -32.98 -2.69 11.37
CA ALA A 26 -33.97 -3.15 12.34
C ALA A 26 -35.39 -2.62 12.06
N LYS A 27 -35.53 -1.36 11.61
CA LYS A 27 -36.84 -0.78 11.27
C LYS A 27 -37.48 -1.38 10.01
N GLY A 28 -36.67 -1.91 9.08
CA GLY A 28 -37.15 -2.60 7.88
C GLY A 28 -37.73 -3.99 8.17
N LEU A 29 -37.19 -4.68 9.17
CA LEU A 29 -37.58 -6.05 9.56
C LEU A 29 -38.85 -6.11 10.43
N VAL A 30 -39.14 -5.05 11.20
CA VAL A 30 -40.31 -4.97 12.10
C VAL A 30 -41.65 -5.00 11.34
N LYS A 31 -41.68 -4.64 10.06
CA LYS A 31 -42.92 -4.68 9.24
C LYS A 31 -43.32 -6.09 8.80
N GLY A 32 -42.46 -7.10 8.96
CA GLY A 32 -42.69 -8.45 8.43
C GLY A 32 -43.01 -9.55 9.44
N ALA A 33 -43.04 -9.29 10.76
CA ALA A 33 -42.80 -10.34 11.75
C ALA A 33 -43.81 -10.43 12.91
N ALA A 34 -45.13 -10.46 12.63
CA ALA A 34 -46.13 -10.79 13.66
C ALA A 34 -46.15 -12.30 14.04
N GLY A 35 -45.62 -13.18 13.19
CA GLY A 35 -45.56 -14.63 13.44
C GLY A 35 -44.25 -15.14 14.06
N ALA A 36 -43.24 -14.27 14.24
CA ALA A 36 -41.92 -14.63 14.76
C ALA A 36 -41.64 -14.07 16.16
N ALA A 37 -42.65 -13.52 16.85
CA ALA A 37 -42.46 -12.73 18.08
C ALA A 37 -42.05 -13.57 19.31
N ASP A 38 -42.52 -14.80 19.45
CA ASP A 38 -42.24 -15.62 20.65
C ASP A 38 -40.90 -16.36 20.59
N ALA A 39 -40.46 -16.75 19.38
CA ALA A 39 -39.12 -17.33 19.16
C ALA A 39 -38.01 -16.27 19.11
N ALA A 40 -38.35 -15.04 18.72
CA ALA A 40 -37.40 -13.94 18.67
C ALA A 40 -37.09 -13.35 20.06
N SER A 41 -38.08 -13.18 20.94
CA SER A 41 -37.84 -12.61 22.29
C SER A 41 -36.92 -13.47 23.16
N THR A 42 -37.04 -14.80 23.06
CA THR A 42 -36.18 -15.76 23.78
C THR A 42 -34.76 -15.81 23.20
N SER A 43 -34.61 -15.71 21.88
CA SER A 43 -33.29 -15.65 21.23
C SER A 43 -32.58 -14.30 21.44
N TYR A 44 -33.31 -13.18 21.49
CA TYR A 44 -32.75 -11.86 21.82
C TYR A 44 -32.28 -11.77 23.29
N ALA A 45 -32.99 -12.38 24.24
CA ALA A 45 -32.56 -12.41 25.64
C ALA A 45 -31.27 -13.21 25.84
N VAL A 46 -31.13 -14.33 25.13
CA VAL A 46 -29.90 -15.15 25.13
C VAL A 46 -28.75 -14.39 24.46
N ALA A 47 -28.98 -13.71 23.34
CA ALA A 47 -27.97 -12.89 22.68
C ALA A 47 -27.48 -11.72 23.57
N LEU A 48 -28.38 -11.05 24.28
CA LEU A 48 -28.03 -9.99 25.24
C LEU A 48 -27.22 -10.53 26.42
N SER A 49 -27.50 -11.76 26.88
CA SER A 49 -26.73 -12.37 27.97
C SER A 49 -25.27 -12.68 27.57
N TYR A 50 -25.02 -13.02 26.30
CA TYR A 50 -23.64 -13.20 25.79
C TYR A 50 -22.90 -11.87 25.64
N VAL A 51 -23.61 -10.80 25.27
CA VAL A 51 -23.03 -9.45 25.20
C VAL A 51 -22.69 -8.92 26.60
N ASP A 52 -23.57 -9.12 27.58
CA ASP A 52 -23.33 -8.71 28.97
C ASP A 52 -22.20 -9.53 29.62
N GLN A 53 -22.12 -10.84 29.34
CA GLN A 53 -20.97 -11.67 29.74
C GLN A 53 -19.66 -11.19 29.10
N GLY A 54 -19.70 -10.72 27.85
CA GLY A 54 -18.56 -10.11 27.16
C GLY A 54 -18.09 -8.82 27.83
N ASP A 55 -19.02 -7.95 28.21
CA ASP A 55 -18.72 -6.69 28.90
C ASP A 55 -18.13 -6.90 30.29
N VAL A 56 -18.60 -7.91 31.03
CA VAL A 56 -18.03 -8.30 32.33
C VAL A 56 -16.61 -8.83 32.16
N ALA A 57 -16.35 -9.67 31.16
CA ALA A 57 -15.00 -10.20 30.90
C ALA A 57 -14.01 -9.09 30.48
N ILE A 58 -14.45 -8.14 29.67
CA ILE A 58 -13.63 -6.98 29.26
C ILE A 58 -13.34 -6.08 30.47
N LYS A 59 -14.33 -5.80 31.32
CA LYS A 59 -14.13 -5.00 32.54
C LYS A 59 -13.18 -5.68 33.52
N GLN A 60 -13.28 -7.00 33.67
CA GLN A 60 -12.34 -7.77 34.49
C GLN A 60 -10.92 -7.72 33.91
N ALA A 61 -10.75 -7.93 32.61
CA ALA A 61 -9.45 -7.82 31.95
C ALA A 61 -8.84 -6.40 32.09
N CYS A 62 -9.63 -5.35 31.92
CA CYS A 62 -9.20 -3.97 32.16
C CYS A 62 -8.79 -3.73 33.62
N SER A 63 -9.54 -4.27 34.58
CA SER A 63 -9.20 -4.12 36.01
C SER A 63 -7.88 -4.82 36.37
N MET A 64 -7.63 -6.02 35.82
CA MET A 64 -6.36 -6.72 36.04
C MET A 64 -5.20 -5.99 35.37
N TYR A 65 -5.44 -5.41 34.19
CA TYR A 65 -4.44 -4.60 33.51
C TYR A 65 -4.07 -3.36 34.32
N HIS A 66 -5.05 -2.62 34.85
CA HIS A 66 -4.79 -1.46 35.69
C HIS A 66 -4.08 -1.82 37.01
N GLN A 67 -4.39 -2.97 37.62
CA GLN A 67 -3.64 -3.40 38.81
C GLN A 67 -2.16 -3.68 38.52
N VAL A 68 -1.85 -4.28 37.37
CA VAL A 68 -0.47 -4.50 36.93
C VAL A 68 0.20 -3.19 36.57
N GLU A 69 -0.51 -2.29 35.91
CA GLU A 69 -0.02 -0.95 35.55
C GLU A 69 0.30 -0.12 36.81
N ASP A 70 -0.59 -0.08 37.79
CA ASP A 70 -0.40 0.64 39.04
C ASP A 70 0.76 0.04 39.85
N ALA A 71 0.91 -1.28 39.88
CA ALA A 71 2.04 -1.94 40.54
C ALA A 71 3.38 -1.62 39.86
N LEU A 72 3.41 -1.57 38.52
CA LEU A 72 4.59 -1.19 37.75
C LEU A 72 4.94 0.29 37.94
N VAL A 73 3.95 1.18 37.92
CA VAL A 73 4.16 2.62 38.13
C VAL A 73 4.59 2.91 39.56
N ALA A 74 4.01 2.22 40.54
CA ALA A 74 4.44 2.30 41.94
C ALA A 74 5.88 1.79 42.11
N GLY A 75 6.22 0.65 41.49
CA GLY A 75 7.58 0.12 41.48
C GLY A 75 8.59 1.05 40.80
N ALA A 76 8.21 1.68 39.69
CA ALA A 76 9.04 2.66 38.99
C ALA A 76 9.25 3.94 39.81
N LYS A 77 8.19 4.45 40.48
CA LYS A 77 8.30 5.60 41.39
C LYS A 77 9.17 5.28 42.61
N ALA A 78 9.02 4.09 43.19
CA ALA A 78 9.87 3.61 44.28
C ALA A 78 11.34 3.51 43.82
N GLY A 79 11.58 2.93 42.66
CA GLY A 79 12.91 2.85 42.03
C GLY A 79 13.51 4.24 41.75
N LEU A 80 12.70 5.20 41.31
CA LEU A 80 13.13 6.58 41.06
C LEU A 80 13.45 7.33 42.37
N SER A 81 12.66 7.11 43.43
CA SER A 81 12.94 7.68 44.75
C SER A 81 14.20 7.10 45.40
N TYR A 82 14.43 5.79 45.22
CA TYR A 82 15.67 5.12 45.63
C TYR A 82 16.87 5.62 44.81
N ALA A 83 16.68 5.85 43.51
CA ALA A 83 17.68 6.41 42.62
C ALA A 83 18.12 7.83 43.00
N ALA A 84 17.15 8.66 43.41
CA ALA A 84 17.42 10.00 43.91
C ALA A 84 18.19 9.99 45.24
N ALA A 85 17.94 9.01 46.10
CA ALA A 85 18.64 8.86 47.37
C ALA A 85 20.07 8.30 47.22
N ASN A 86 20.33 7.45 46.21
CA ASN A 86 21.61 6.78 46.00
C ASN A 86 22.10 6.89 44.54
N PRO A 87 22.58 8.08 44.11
CA PRO A 87 22.94 8.32 42.71
C PRO A 87 24.06 7.39 42.22
N TYR A 88 25.09 7.14 43.04
CA TYR A 88 26.25 6.32 42.63
C TYR A 88 25.92 4.84 42.35
N GLN A 89 25.05 4.23 43.14
CA GLN A 89 24.64 2.83 42.93
C GLN A 89 23.70 2.70 41.74
N THR A 90 22.89 3.72 41.49
CA THR A 90 21.90 3.73 40.42
C THR A 90 22.55 3.81 39.04
N TYR A 91 23.62 4.60 38.89
CA TYR A 91 24.36 4.65 37.62
C TYR A 91 24.90 3.27 37.20
N ALA A 92 25.37 2.46 38.15
CA ALA A 92 25.84 1.11 37.87
C ALA A 92 24.69 0.17 37.46
N VAL A 93 23.56 0.22 38.16
CA VAL A 93 22.38 -0.61 37.86
C VAL A 93 21.76 -0.23 36.51
N VAL A 94 21.57 1.06 36.25
CA VAL A 94 21.04 1.55 34.96
C VAL A 94 22.03 1.29 33.83
N GLY A 95 23.33 1.47 34.09
CA GLY A 95 24.39 1.15 33.13
C GLY A 95 24.39 -0.32 32.73
N THR A 96 24.33 -1.23 33.69
CA THR A 96 24.27 -2.68 33.40
C THR A 96 22.95 -3.10 32.76
N ALA A 97 21.81 -2.56 33.21
CA ALA A 97 20.50 -2.85 32.63
C ALA A 97 20.36 -2.34 31.19
N THR A 98 20.87 -1.14 30.90
CA THR A 98 20.91 -0.63 29.52
C THR A 98 21.81 -1.48 28.65
N LEU A 99 22.99 -1.86 29.15
CA LEU A 99 23.93 -2.73 28.44
C LEU A 99 23.32 -4.10 28.13
N LEU A 100 22.56 -4.70 29.04
CA LEU A 100 21.84 -5.97 28.82
C LEU A 100 20.61 -5.82 27.91
N GLY A 101 20.02 -4.62 27.86
CA GLY A 101 18.90 -4.29 26.98
C GLY A 101 19.29 -4.17 25.50
N LEU A 102 20.57 -3.95 25.19
CA LEU A 102 21.02 -3.91 23.79
C LEU A 102 20.84 -5.28 23.11
N PRO A 103 20.36 -5.33 21.85
CA PRO A 103 20.10 -6.59 21.15
C PRO A 103 21.37 -7.42 20.91
N ILE A 104 22.53 -6.76 20.85
CA ILE A 104 23.84 -7.39 20.60
C ILE A 104 24.33 -8.16 21.82
N THR A 105 24.22 -7.57 23.00
CA THR A 105 24.69 -8.15 24.27
C THR A 105 23.83 -9.33 24.67
N ARG A 106 22.51 -9.24 24.45
CA ARG A 106 21.57 -10.36 24.59
C ARG A 106 21.93 -11.54 23.70
N ARG A 107 22.26 -11.28 22.42
CA ARG A 107 22.65 -12.33 21.45
C ARG A 107 24.01 -12.95 21.80
N LEU A 108 24.95 -12.16 22.30
CA LEU A 108 26.25 -12.65 22.77
C LEU A 108 26.14 -13.50 24.03
N LEU A 109 25.40 -13.04 25.05
CA LEU A 109 25.13 -13.81 26.25
C LEU A 109 24.46 -15.13 25.90
N TRP A 110 23.40 -15.11 25.10
CA TRP A 110 22.72 -16.33 24.68
C TRP A 110 23.64 -17.33 23.97
N ARG A 111 24.50 -16.84 23.08
CA ARG A 111 25.42 -17.71 22.33
C ARG A 111 26.54 -18.27 23.20
N ASN A 112 26.97 -17.55 24.24
CA ASN A 112 28.10 -17.93 25.08
C ASN A 112 27.70 -18.74 26.33
N THR A 113 26.50 -18.51 26.90
CA THR A 113 26.03 -19.21 28.11
C THR A 113 25.12 -20.39 27.79
N PHE A 114 24.07 -20.20 26.99
CA PHE A 114 23.15 -21.29 26.64
C PHE A 114 23.73 -22.26 25.61
N GLY A 115 24.65 -21.81 24.75
CA GLY A 115 25.35 -22.67 23.79
C GLY A 115 26.20 -23.76 24.45
N ARG A 116 26.68 -23.53 25.69
CA ARG A 116 27.52 -24.48 26.44
C ARG A 116 26.72 -25.46 27.31
N LEU A 117 25.43 -25.18 27.52
CA LEU A 117 24.51 -26.01 28.30
C LEU A 117 23.68 -26.96 27.42
N SER A 118 23.71 -26.79 26.09
CA SER A 118 23.08 -27.73 25.16
C SER A 118 23.96 -28.96 24.97
N ASN A 119 23.35 -30.14 25.17
CA ASN A 119 24.01 -31.42 24.91
C ASN A 119 24.44 -31.49 23.43
N PRO A 120 25.69 -31.88 23.12
CA PRO A 120 26.19 -31.93 21.74
C PRO A 120 25.31 -32.83 20.84
N ASP A 121 24.84 -33.95 21.38
CA ASP A 121 23.98 -34.89 20.64
C ASP A 121 22.63 -34.28 20.25
N SER A 122 22.07 -33.41 21.08
CA SER A 122 20.81 -32.71 20.76
C SER A 122 20.99 -31.68 19.63
N VAL A 123 22.15 -31.02 19.58
CA VAL A 123 22.49 -30.07 18.53
C VAL A 123 22.72 -30.81 17.22
N VAL A 124 23.41 -31.94 17.25
CA VAL A 124 23.63 -32.79 16.07
C VAL A 124 22.30 -33.36 15.56
N ALA A 125 21.44 -33.90 16.43
CA ALA A 125 20.12 -34.40 16.03
C ALA A 125 19.23 -33.30 15.43
N SER A 126 19.19 -32.11 16.05
CA SER A 126 18.43 -30.98 15.51
C SER A 126 18.99 -30.46 14.18
N SER A 127 20.30 -30.56 13.98
CA SER A 127 20.96 -30.17 12.72
C SER A 127 20.71 -31.20 11.62
N ALA A 128 20.73 -32.49 11.94
CA ALA A 128 20.38 -33.56 11.02
C ALA A 128 18.93 -33.42 10.52
N TYR A 129 17.99 -33.18 11.45
CA TYR A 129 16.58 -32.91 11.09
C TYR A 129 16.44 -31.67 10.18
N LYS A 130 17.19 -30.59 10.47
CA LYS A 130 17.20 -29.40 9.61
C LYS A 130 17.74 -29.73 8.22
N VAL A 131 18.82 -30.49 8.11
CA VAL A 131 19.39 -30.91 6.81
C VAL A 131 18.38 -31.76 6.03
N GLU A 132 17.69 -32.68 6.69
CA GLU A 132 16.66 -33.51 6.05
C GLU A 132 15.46 -32.67 5.59
N SER A 133 15.01 -31.73 6.43
CA SER A 133 13.96 -30.79 6.06
C SER A 133 14.37 -29.91 4.87
N LEU A 134 15.63 -29.48 4.80
CA LEU A 134 16.15 -28.73 3.66
C LEU A 134 16.22 -29.60 2.42
N LYS A 135 16.70 -30.85 2.54
CA LYS A 135 16.74 -31.81 1.43
C LYS A 135 15.37 -32.05 0.83
N SER A 136 14.30 -32.04 1.64
CA SER A 136 12.93 -32.16 1.14
C SER A 136 12.42 -30.90 0.43
N ARG A 137 12.87 -29.70 0.82
CA ARG A 137 12.39 -28.42 0.27
C ARG A 137 13.16 -27.92 -0.95
N THR A 138 14.45 -28.22 -1.02
CA THR A 138 15.31 -27.81 -2.15
C THR A 138 14.76 -28.24 -3.52
N PRO A 139 14.25 -29.47 -3.76
CA PRO A 139 13.74 -29.84 -5.08
C PRO A 139 12.52 -28.99 -5.48
N ASP A 140 11.60 -28.72 -4.55
CA ASP A 140 10.43 -27.88 -4.82
C ASP A 140 10.85 -26.46 -5.19
N MET A 141 11.80 -25.88 -4.45
CA MET A 141 12.36 -24.55 -4.76
C MET A 141 13.06 -24.50 -6.11
N VAL A 142 13.77 -25.56 -6.50
CA VAL A 142 14.42 -25.65 -7.82
C VAL A 142 13.36 -25.71 -8.93
N LEU A 143 12.27 -26.47 -8.74
CA LEU A 143 11.16 -26.51 -9.70
C LEU A 143 10.43 -25.18 -9.81
N GLU A 144 10.21 -24.48 -8.69
CA GLU A 144 9.64 -23.14 -8.69
C GLU A 144 10.55 -22.13 -9.40
N ALA A 145 11.86 -22.19 -9.16
CA ALA A 145 12.84 -21.35 -9.85
C ALA A 145 12.79 -21.56 -11.37
N GLN A 146 12.79 -22.81 -11.83
CA GLN A 146 12.70 -23.14 -13.27
C GLN A 146 11.40 -22.60 -13.89
N LYS A 147 10.25 -22.78 -13.21
CA LYS A 147 8.97 -22.23 -13.68
C LYS A 147 8.98 -20.70 -13.78
N LEU A 148 9.65 -20.03 -12.84
CA LEU A 148 9.78 -18.57 -12.86
C LEU A 148 10.72 -18.10 -13.97
N GLU A 149 11.81 -18.82 -14.23
CA GLU A 149 12.72 -18.54 -15.34
C GLU A 149 12.02 -18.69 -16.70
N GLU A 150 11.26 -19.76 -16.90
CA GLU A 150 10.47 -19.95 -18.13
C GLU A 150 9.48 -18.81 -18.36
N ARG A 151 8.76 -18.40 -17.31
CA ARG A 151 7.83 -17.24 -17.36
C ARG A 151 8.56 -15.94 -17.66
N MET A 152 9.74 -15.74 -17.09
CA MET A 152 10.56 -14.55 -17.31
C MET A 152 11.06 -14.49 -18.77
N VAL A 153 11.52 -15.61 -19.33
CA VAL A 153 11.96 -15.68 -20.73
C VAL A 153 10.79 -15.42 -21.70
N ALA A 154 9.61 -16.02 -21.42
CA ALA A 154 8.41 -15.77 -22.20
C ALA A 154 8.04 -14.27 -22.19
N ALA A 155 7.94 -13.66 -21.00
CA ALA A 155 7.64 -12.24 -20.83
C ALA A 155 8.71 -11.33 -21.49
N GLN A 156 9.98 -11.70 -21.43
CA GLN A 156 11.06 -10.95 -22.08
C GLN A 156 10.89 -10.95 -23.60
N SER A 157 10.50 -12.07 -24.20
CA SER A 157 10.28 -12.18 -25.64
C SER A 157 9.11 -11.30 -26.10
N GLU A 158 7.99 -11.32 -25.36
CA GLU A 158 6.81 -10.49 -25.64
C GLU A 158 7.11 -8.99 -25.45
N TYR A 159 7.88 -8.64 -24.43
CA TYR A 159 8.33 -7.28 -24.20
C TYR A 159 9.18 -6.75 -25.35
N LYS A 160 10.16 -7.55 -25.83
CA LYS A 160 10.99 -7.18 -26.98
C LYS A 160 10.16 -6.96 -28.24
N GLN A 161 9.20 -7.83 -28.51
CA GLN A 161 8.29 -7.69 -29.65
C GLN A 161 7.41 -6.43 -29.53
N SER A 162 6.86 -6.17 -28.34
CA SER A 162 6.03 -5.00 -28.07
C SER A 162 6.82 -3.69 -28.20
N MET A 163 8.07 -3.67 -27.72
CA MET A 163 8.98 -2.54 -27.90
C MET A 163 9.35 -2.31 -29.37
N ALA A 164 9.55 -3.36 -30.15
CA ALA A 164 9.76 -3.21 -31.60
C ALA A 164 8.55 -2.56 -32.29
N LYS A 165 7.32 -2.96 -31.92
CA LYS A 165 6.07 -2.35 -32.42
C LYS A 165 5.96 -0.88 -32.00
N LEU A 166 6.29 -0.54 -30.76
CA LEU A 166 6.30 0.86 -30.29
C LEU A 166 7.32 1.72 -31.06
N LYS A 167 8.51 1.20 -31.35
CA LYS A 167 9.52 1.89 -32.15
C LYS A 167 9.07 2.10 -33.60
N ALA A 168 8.45 1.08 -34.21
CA ALA A 168 7.88 1.21 -35.55
C ALA A 168 6.78 2.28 -35.62
N THR A 169 5.82 2.25 -34.69
CA THR A 169 4.74 3.26 -34.62
C THR A 169 5.28 4.67 -34.34
N ARG A 170 6.32 4.82 -33.53
CA ARG A 170 7.00 6.10 -33.33
C ARG A 170 7.59 6.65 -34.63
N LEU A 171 8.24 5.82 -35.44
CA LEU A 171 8.79 6.24 -36.73
C LEU A 171 7.68 6.67 -37.71
N GLU A 172 6.56 5.96 -37.73
CA GLU A 172 5.38 6.33 -38.51
C GLU A 172 4.79 7.66 -38.05
N LEU A 173 4.66 7.87 -36.74
CA LEU A 173 4.21 9.15 -36.18
C LEU A 173 5.17 10.30 -36.53
N GLN A 174 6.49 10.07 -36.52
CA GLN A 174 7.47 11.08 -36.94
C GLN A 174 7.33 11.44 -38.42
N ARG A 175 7.08 10.46 -39.30
CA ARG A 175 6.79 10.71 -40.72
C ARG A 175 5.49 11.49 -40.88
N LEU A 176 4.43 11.11 -40.17
CA LEU A 176 3.16 11.82 -40.17
C LEU A 176 3.32 13.26 -39.68
N ALA A 177 4.07 13.50 -38.60
CA ALA A 177 4.33 14.83 -38.08
C ALA A 177 5.01 15.74 -39.12
N ARG A 178 6.02 15.21 -39.84
CA ARG A 178 6.68 15.95 -40.93
C ARG A 178 5.71 16.29 -42.07
N ASN A 179 4.87 15.35 -42.45
CA ASN A 179 3.85 15.58 -43.49
C ASN A 179 2.80 16.60 -43.05
N LEU A 180 2.35 16.53 -41.80
CA LEU A 180 1.44 17.52 -41.21
C LEU A 180 2.08 18.92 -41.17
N ALA A 181 3.35 19.03 -40.78
CA ALA A 181 4.06 20.32 -40.77
C ALA A 181 4.22 20.90 -42.18
N SER A 182 4.53 20.07 -43.18
CA SER A 182 4.63 20.49 -44.58
C SER A 182 3.29 20.97 -45.15
N THR A 183 2.20 20.23 -44.86
CA THR A 183 0.84 20.59 -45.31
C THR A 183 0.29 21.81 -44.57
N GLU A 184 0.59 21.97 -43.28
CA GLU A 184 0.29 23.19 -42.51
C GLU A 184 0.98 24.40 -43.16
N ALA A 185 2.28 24.30 -43.48
CA ALA A 185 3.03 25.37 -44.12
C ALA A 185 2.45 25.74 -45.50
N ALA A 186 2.02 24.75 -46.28
CA ALA A 186 1.37 24.99 -47.57
C ALA A 186 0.02 25.72 -47.40
N ALA A 187 -0.81 25.31 -46.42
CA ALA A 187 -2.10 25.97 -46.14
C ALA A 187 -1.92 27.41 -45.65
N VAL A 188 -0.92 27.66 -44.78
CA VAL A 188 -0.56 29.02 -44.34
C VAL A 188 -0.10 29.87 -45.53
N LYS A 189 0.71 29.31 -46.43
CA LYS A 189 1.15 30.01 -47.64
C LYS A 189 -0.02 30.41 -48.54
N VAL A 190 -1.05 29.58 -48.68
CA VAL A 190 -2.29 29.94 -49.41
C VAL A 190 -3.03 31.10 -48.74
N VAL A 191 -3.11 31.11 -47.40
CA VAL A 191 -3.71 32.24 -46.67
C VAL A 191 -2.90 33.53 -46.88
N GLU A 192 -1.57 33.44 -46.93
CA GLU A 192 -0.68 34.57 -47.18
C GLU A 192 -0.77 35.10 -48.61
N THR A 193 -0.84 34.24 -49.63
CA THR A 193 -0.97 34.66 -51.03
C THR A 193 -2.32 35.31 -51.33
N LEU A 194 -3.40 34.86 -50.67
CA LEU A 194 -4.74 35.46 -50.79
C LEU A 194 -4.92 36.71 -49.90
N ARG A 195 -3.99 36.99 -48.97
CA ARG A 195 -4.04 38.16 -48.09
C ARG A 195 -4.12 39.52 -48.82
N PRO A 196 -3.31 39.80 -49.85
CA PRO A 196 -3.35 41.07 -50.57
C PRO A 196 -4.56 41.23 -51.54
N LEU A 197 -5.23 40.15 -51.94
CA LEU A 197 -6.29 40.15 -52.96
C LEU A 197 -7.68 40.57 -52.43
N LYS A 198 -7.74 41.64 -51.62
CA LYS A 198 -8.97 42.12 -50.95
C LYS A 198 -10.13 42.52 -51.88
N LYS A 199 -9.89 42.70 -53.18
CA LYS A 199 -10.90 43.17 -54.15
C LYS A 199 -11.70 42.04 -54.82
N VAL A 200 -11.35 40.78 -54.57
CA VAL A 200 -12.01 39.62 -55.17
C VAL A 200 -12.89 38.93 -54.12
N ASP A 201 -14.21 39.02 -54.25
CA ASP A 201 -15.18 38.47 -53.27
C ASP A 201 -15.02 36.96 -53.05
N ALA A 202 -14.61 36.21 -54.08
CA ALA A 202 -14.34 34.77 -53.99
C ALA A 202 -13.12 34.43 -53.10
N SER A 203 -12.26 35.40 -52.75
CA SER A 203 -11.05 35.14 -51.96
C SER A 203 -11.32 35.00 -50.45
N LEU A 204 -12.38 35.62 -49.93
CA LEU A 204 -12.71 35.59 -48.50
C LEU A 204 -13.11 34.18 -47.98
N PRO A 205 -14.02 33.44 -48.63
CA PRO A 205 -14.40 32.10 -48.15
C PRO A 205 -13.22 31.13 -48.22
N VAL A 206 -12.45 31.15 -49.31
CA VAL A 206 -11.27 30.28 -49.50
C VAL A 206 -10.21 30.54 -48.44
N ARG A 207 -10.04 31.80 -48.00
CA ARG A 207 -9.14 32.15 -46.89
C ARG A 207 -9.63 31.62 -45.55
N GLY A 208 -10.93 31.69 -45.29
CA GLY A 208 -11.55 31.15 -44.08
C GLY A 208 -11.35 29.63 -43.99
N GLU A 209 -11.61 28.92 -45.09
CA GLU A 209 -11.42 27.48 -45.17
C GLU A 209 -9.94 27.07 -45.03
N ALA A 210 -9.03 27.73 -45.75
CA ALA A 210 -7.59 27.46 -45.65
C ALA A 210 -7.04 27.74 -44.24
N ALA A 211 -7.51 28.80 -43.57
CA ALA A 211 -7.14 29.11 -42.20
C ALA A 211 -7.68 28.08 -41.20
N ALA A 212 -8.92 27.61 -41.37
CA ALA A 212 -9.51 26.57 -40.54
C ALA A 212 -8.78 25.23 -40.70
N GLN A 213 -8.41 24.87 -41.94
CA GLN A 213 -7.60 23.68 -42.22
C GLN A 213 -6.20 23.79 -41.60
N ALA A 214 -5.53 24.95 -41.73
CA ALA A 214 -4.24 25.18 -41.11
C ALA A 214 -4.29 25.05 -39.57
N ALA A 215 -5.32 25.59 -38.93
CA ALA A 215 -5.51 25.47 -37.48
C ALA A 215 -5.70 24.01 -37.04
N THR A 216 -6.48 23.24 -37.81
CA THR A 216 -6.71 21.81 -37.53
C THR A 216 -5.43 20.99 -37.71
N LEU A 217 -4.67 21.24 -38.78
CA LEU A 217 -3.38 20.60 -39.03
C LEU A 217 -2.38 20.91 -37.91
N ARG A 218 -2.33 22.16 -37.45
CA ARG A 218 -1.48 22.57 -36.33
C ARG A 218 -1.84 21.84 -35.04
N GLN A 219 -3.12 21.76 -34.70
CA GLN A 219 -3.58 21.06 -33.49
C GLN A 219 -3.25 19.56 -33.55
N THR A 220 -3.45 18.92 -34.70
CA THR A 220 -3.10 17.51 -34.88
C THR A 220 -1.59 17.28 -34.83
N HIS A 221 -0.78 18.17 -35.42
CA HIS A 221 0.67 18.12 -35.35
C HIS A 221 1.19 18.21 -33.91
N VAL A 222 0.71 19.17 -33.11
CA VAL A 222 1.08 19.29 -31.69
C VAL A 222 0.72 18.03 -30.91
N ARG A 223 -0.48 17.46 -31.16
CA ARG A 223 -0.92 16.22 -30.51
C ARG A 223 -0.04 15.03 -30.88
N VAL A 224 0.31 14.87 -32.15
CA VAL A 224 1.21 13.80 -32.63
C VAL A 224 2.60 13.95 -32.02
N THR A 225 3.14 15.16 -31.99
CA THR A 225 4.46 15.44 -31.39
C THR A 225 4.50 15.14 -29.90
N LYS A 226 3.42 15.43 -29.16
CA LYS A 226 3.28 15.03 -27.75
C LYS A 226 3.29 13.51 -27.56
N ASN A 227 2.63 12.77 -28.46
CA ASN A 227 2.63 11.30 -28.41
C ASN A 227 4.01 10.72 -28.75
N ILE A 228 4.74 11.31 -29.70
CA ILE A 228 6.14 10.93 -30.00
C ILE A 228 7.01 11.10 -28.76
N TRP A 229 6.89 12.25 -28.07
CA TRP A 229 7.61 12.50 -26.82
C TRP A 229 7.24 11.52 -25.71
N ARG A 230 5.95 11.16 -25.60
CA ARG A 230 5.50 10.15 -24.63
C ARG A 230 6.15 8.80 -24.89
N ILE A 231 6.17 8.33 -26.14
CA ILE A 231 6.83 7.07 -26.49
C ILE A 231 8.34 7.17 -26.26
N ALA A 232 8.97 8.30 -26.61
CA ALA A 232 10.39 8.52 -26.39
C ALA A 232 10.81 8.52 -24.92
N ASN A 233 9.93 8.95 -24.02
CA ASN A 233 10.18 8.97 -22.58
C ASN A 233 9.84 7.63 -21.90
N MET A 234 9.15 6.71 -22.60
CA MET A 234 8.89 5.34 -22.14
C MET A 234 10.00 4.38 -22.56
N ASP A 235 10.79 4.72 -23.59
CA ASP A 235 12.14 4.16 -23.78
C ASP A 235 13.00 4.66 -22.59
N ILE A 236 13.07 3.88 -21.50
CA ILE A 236 14.13 4.01 -20.46
C ILE A 236 15.48 3.71 -21.10
#